data_AF-A1SB41-F1
#
_entry.id   AF-A1SB41-F1
#
_cell.length_a   1.000
_cell.length_b   1.000
_cell.length_c   1.000
_cell.angle_alpha   90.00
_cell.angle_beta   90.00
_cell.angle_gamma   90.00
#
_symmetry.space_group_name_H-M   'P 1'
#
loop_
_entity.id
_entity.type
_entity.pdbx_description
1 polymer ?
#
loop_
_entity_poly.entity_id
_entity_poly.type
_entity_poly.pdbx_seq_one_letter_code
_entity_poly.pdbx_strand_id
1 'polypeptide(L)'
;MKKIALMLLLSMAWLPQAMAAKEYTKAEYIEIFKGNNEVAQHRAIETLVLTGLSDPEIFDQVEQRLIESLPYATDRDGVDESAWLMKALSYSGNPKYAATLKNIEQGDHHRKVRGYAKKSLEELQRFEIWNPVITNAATFTEGQSQRTNMLANGLKSDDLGLMARSVRYMANQRNSEPFLMDIIAAELETPRLLTQDNESQDVYAWYAKVLASSGDEKYKPLLQKLTLSPFKKVAKHTKKALAQYY
;
A
#
# COMPACT_ATOMS: atom_id res chain seq x y z
N MET A 1 15.51 59.83 -24.54
CA MET A 1 16.39 58.68 -24.86
C MET A 1 15.86 57.46 -24.13
N LYS A 2 15.49 56.43 -24.89
CA LYS A 2 14.96 55.13 -24.42
C LYS A 2 16.03 54.37 -23.63
N LYS A 3 15.68 53.77 -22.50
CA LYS A 3 16.24 52.49 -22.04
C LYS A 3 15.14 51.68 -21.34
N ILE A 4 14.51 50.81 -22.12
CA ILE A 4 13.74 49.66 -21.66
C ILE A 4 14.79 48.60 -21.32
N ALA A 5 14.84 48.15 -20.06
CA ALA A 5 15.59 46.96 -19.68
C ALA A 5 14.59 45.85 -19.34
N LEU A 6 14.65 44.83 -20.18
CA LEU A 6 13.77 43.67 -20.31
C LEU A 6 13.83 42.78 -19.05
N MET A 7 12.66 42.49 -18.47
CA MET A 7 12.48 41.39 -17.51
C MET A 7 12.55 40.06 -18.25
N LEU A 8 13.41 39.16 -17.78
CA LEU A 8 13.37 37.73 -18.08
C LEU A 8 13.59 36.98 -16.77
N LEU A 9 12.54 36.89 -15.96
CA LEU A 9 12.47 35.96 -14.84
C LEU A 9 12.06 34.60 -15.41
N LEU A 10 13.06 33.78 -15.71
CA LEU A 10 12.88 32.37 -16.01
C LEU A 10 12.52 31.66 -14.69
N SER A 11 11.25 31.67 -14.31
CA SER A 11 10.77 30.86 -13.17
C SER A 11 10.73 29.40 -13.60
N MET A 12 11.85 28.71 -13.44
CA MET A 12 11.88 27.25 -13.46
C MET A 12 11.09 26.76 -12.24
N ALA A 13 9.81 26.48 -12.45
CA ALA A 13 9.02 25.73 -11.48
C ALA A 13 9.65 24.34 -11.38
N TRP A 14 10.45 24.12 -10.33
CA TRP A 14 10.81 22.78 -9.89
C TRP A 14 9.52 22.13 -9.39
N LEU A 15 8.80 21.47 -10.29
CA LEU A 15 7.85 20.45 -9.88
C LEU A 15 8.68 19.38 -9.16
N PRO A 16 8.41 19.07 -7.89
CA PRO A 16 9.01 17.90 -7.27
C PRO A 16 8.58 16.71 -8.13
N GLN A 17 9.53 16.09 -8.83
CA GLN A 17 9.30 14.79 -9.42
C GLN A 17 8.88 13.89 -8.26
N ALA A 18 7.64 13.42 -8.29
CA ALA A 18 7.21 12.33 -7.44
C ALA A 18 8.18 11.18 -7.75
N MET A 19 9.12 10.93 -6.84
CA MET A 19 10.02 9.80 -6.93
C MET A 19 9.13 8.57 -6.86
N ALA A 20 8.86 7.95 -8.01
CA ALA A 20 8.17 6.67 -8.05
C ALA A 20 8.92 5.72 -7.12
N ALA A 21 8.19 5.01 -6.24
CA ALA A 21 8.82 4.06 -5.35
C ALA A 21 9.63 3.05 -6.18
N LYS A 22 10.92 2.90 -5.86
CA LYS A 22 11.86 2.03 -6.59
C LYS A 22 11.25 0.64 -6.73
N GLU A 23 11.18 0.13 -7.94
CA GLU A 23 10.86 -1.27 -8.18
C GLU A 23 12.17 -2.07 -8.16
N TYR A 24 12.16 -3.21 -7.46
CA TYR A 24 13.29 -4.12 -7.40
C TYR A 24 13.02 -5.34 -8.27
N THR A 25 14.04 -5.79 -8.97
CA THR A 25 14.05 -7.10 -9.63
C THR A 25 14.13 -8.22 -8.58
N LYS A 26 13.80 -9.46 -8.99
CA LYS A 26 13.98 -10.65 -8.14
C LYS A 26 15.42 -10.76 -7.60
N ALA A 27 16.41 -10.54 -8.46
CA ALA A 27 17.82 -10.60 -8.08
C ALA A 27 18.20 -9.52 -7.04
N GLU A 28 17.68 -8.29 -7.20
CA GLU A 28 17.90 -7.23 -6.21
C GLU A 28 17.23 -7.55 -4.87
N TYR A 29 16.00 -8.08 -4.87
CA TYR A 29 15.35 -8.52 -3.63
C TYR A 29 16.19 -9.59 -2.91
N ILE A 30 16.64 -10.62 -3.63
CA ILE A 30 17.49 -11.67 -3.09
C ILE A 30 18.77 -11.07 -2.47
N GLU A 31 19.43 -10.17 -3.18
CA GLU A 31 20.66 -9.54 -2.68
C GLU A 31 20.43 -8.68 -1.44
N ILE A 32 19.33 -7.92 -1.40
CA ILE A 32 18.95 -7.10 -0.23
C ILE A 32 18.72 -7.97 1.01
N PHE A 33 18.02 -9.10 0.87
CA PHE A 33 17.70 -9.98 1.99
C PHE A 33 18.85 -10.93 2.39
N LYS A 34 19.83 -11.15 1.51
CA LYS A 34 21.12 -11.77 1.88
C LYS A 34 22.00 -10.88 2.75
N GLY A 35 21.89 -9.56 2.56
CA GLY A 35 22.64 -8.58 3.34
C GLY A 35 22.13 -8.38 4.77
N ASN A 36 22.77 -7.47 5.50
CA ASN A 36 22.37 -7.05 6.84
C ASN A 36 21.97 -5.56 6.91
N ASN A 37 21.74 -4.94 5.75
CA ASN A 37 21.35 -3.53 5.69
C ASN A 37 19.84 -3.39 5.95
N GLU A 38 19.49 -3.22 7.23
CA GLU A 38 18.09 -3.10 7.70
C GLU A 38 17.32 -1.99 6.96
N VAL A 39 17.98 -0.85 6.69
CA VAL A 39 17.35 0.26 5.96
C VAL A 39 16.99 -0.14 4.52
N ALA A 40 17.86 -0.89 3.84
CA ALA A 40 17.55 -1.40 2.50
C ALA A 40 16.45 -2.46 2.55
N GLN A 41 16.46 -3.32 3.57
CA GLN A 41 15.44 -4.35 3.78
C GLN A 41 14.08 -3.73 4.04
N HIS A 42 13.95 -2.76 4.95
CA HIS A 42 12.68 -2.10 5.23
C HIS A 42 12.10 -1.43 3.98
N ARG A 43 12.94 -0.73 3.20
CA ARG A 43 12.51 -0.14 1.92
C ARG A 43 12.04 -1.19 0.92
N ALA A 44 12.71 -2.34 0.83
CA ALA A 44 12.28 -3.44 -0.01
C ALA A 44 10.95 -4.05 0.48
N ILE A 45 10.75 -4.16 1.78
CA ILE A 45 9.50 -4.68 2.37
C ILE A 45 8.33 -3.74 2.07
N GLU A 46 8.55 -2.44 2.11
CA GLU A 46 7.55 -1.44 1.72
C GLU A 46 7.14 -1.56 0.24
N THR A 47 8.04 -2.04 -0.63
CA THR A 47 7.73 -2.24 -2.04
C THR A 47 7.04 -3.58 -2.32
N LEU A 48 7.13 -4.57 -1.43
CA LEU A 48 6.48 -5.89 -1.61
C LEU A 48 4.95 -5.85 -1.48
N VAL A 49 4.42 -4.92 -0.69
CA VAL A 49 2.97 -4.84 -0.44
C VAL A 49 2.20 -4.59 -1.74
N LEU A 50 1.15 -5.39 -1.98
CA LEU A 50 0.30 -5.32 -3.19
C LEU A 50 1.04 -5.53 -4.53
N THR A 51 2.21 -6.19 -4.51
CA THR A 51 2.86 -6.68 -5.75
C THR A 51 2.38 -8.08 -6.15
N GLY A 52 1.82 -8.83 -5.20
CA GLY A 52 1.45 -10.23 -5.41
C GLY A 52 2.64 -11.17 -5.62
N LEU A 53 3.86 -10.70 -5.32
CA LEU A 53 5.05 -11.51 -5.37
C LEU A 53 4.98 -12.61 -4.31
N SER A 54 5.17 -13.86 -4.74
CA SER A 54 5.12 -15.06 -3.88
C SER A 54 6.31 -16.00 -4.11
N ASP A 55 7.31 -15.55 -4.88
CA ASP A 55 8.47 -16.35 -5.31
C ASP A 55 9.29 -16.86 -4.10
N PRO A 56 9.35 -18.18 -3.86
CA PRO A 56 10.05 -18.74 -2.72
C PRO A 56 11.52 -18.36 -2.64
N GLU A 57 12.22 -18.13 -3.76
CA GLU A 57 13.64 -17.77 -3.70
C GLU A 57 13.88 -16.43 -3.00
N ILE A 58 12.93 -15.50 -3.06
CA ILE A 58 13.02 -14.22 -2.34
C ILE A 58 12.69 -14.43 -0.86
N PHE A 59 11.55 -15.07 -0.59
CA PHE A 59 11.03 -15.18 0.77
C PHE A 59 11.79 -16.22 1.62
N ASP A 60 12.50 -17.15 1.01
CA ASP A 60 13.44 -18.03 1.72
C ASP A 60 14.62 -17.23 2.28
N GLN A 61 15.09 -16.19 1.58
CA GLN A 61 16.12 -15.29 2.13
C GLN A 61 15.56 -14.46 3.29
N VAL A 62 14.31 -13.99 3.17
CA VAL A 62 13.61 -13.28 4.26
C VAL A 62 13.44 -14.18 5.48
N GLU A 63 13.04 -15.44 5.28
CA GLU A 63 12.85 -16.43 6.34
C GLU A 63 14.18 -16.74 7.05
N GLN A 64 15.23 -16.99 6.27
CA GLN A 64 16.57 -17.20 6.82
C GLN A 64 17.01 -15.99 7.66
N ARG A 65 16.86 -14.77 7.13
CA ARG A 65 17.22 -13.54 7.83
C ARG A 65 16.43 -13.35 9.12
N LEU A 66 15.14 -13.68 9.11
CA LEU A 66 14.30 -13.67 10.31
C LEU A 66 14.83 -14.65 11.36
N ILE A 67 15.12 -15.90 10.98
CA ILE A 67 15.62 -16.91 11.91
C ILE A 67 16.95 -16.47 12.53
N GLU A 68 17.83 -15.88 11.74
CA GLU A 68 19.11 -15.33 12.20
C GLU A 68 18.94 -14.12 13.14
N SER A 69 17.88 -13.31 12.97
CA SER A 69 17.65 -12.11 13.80
C SER A 69 17.04 -12.44 15.16
N LEU A 70 16.28 -13.54 15.28
CA LEU A 70 15.51 -13.88 16.49
C LEU A 70 16.33 -13.98 17.79
N PRO A 71 17.53 -14.60 17.83
CA PRO A 71 18.33 -14.66 19.06
C PRO A 71 18.75 -13.28 19.60
N TYR A 72 18.78 -12.27 18.73
CA TYR A 72 19.19 -10.90 19.06
C TYR A 72 18.00 -9.96 19.29
N ALA A 73 16.76 -10.45 19.17
CA ALA A 73 15.54 -9.68 19.40
C ALA A 73 15.25 -9.45 20.90
N THR A 74 16.25 -8.98 21.63
CA THR A 74 16.21 -8.75 23.08
C THR A 74 15.91 -7.31 23.47
N ASP A 75 16.15 -6.36 22.55
CA ASP A 75 15.88 -4.94 22.74
C ASP A 75 14.82 -4.42 21.76
N ARG A 76 14.60 -3.10 21.74
CA ARG A 76 13.60 -2.48 20.88
C ARG A 76 13.91 -2.69 19.40
N ASP A 77 15.16 -2.55 19.00
CA ASP A 77 15.55 -2.48 17.60
C ASP A 77 15.56 -3.88 16.99
N GLY A 78 16.11 -4.89 17.69
CA GLY A 78 16.03 -6.28 17.24
C GLY A 78 14.60 -6.83 17.18
N VAL A 79 13.71 -6.36 18.06
CA VAL A 79 12.27 -6.69 18.00
C VAL A 79 11.61 -6.03 16.79
N ASP A 80 11.96 -4.80 16.46
CA ASP A 80 11.42 -4.09 15.30
C ASP A 80 11.87 -4.75 13.99
N GLU A 81 13.16 -5.06 13.88
CA GLU A 81 13.72 -5.76 12.72
C GLU A 81 13.02 -7.10 12.46
N SER A 82 12.88 -7.92 13.51
CA SER A 82 12.16 -9.19 13.40
C SER A 82 10.70 -8.98 12.97
N ALA A 83 10.05 -7.91 13.45
CA ALA A 83 8.69 -7.58 13.06
C ALA A 83 8.57 -7.22 11.57
N TRP A 84 9.54 -6.47 11.03
CA TRP A 84 9.61 -6.15 9.61
C TRP A 84 9.78 -7.40 8.76
N LEU A 85 10.69 -8.30 9.12
CA LEU A 85 10.91 -9.55 8.38
C LEU A 85 9.69 -10.49 8.44
N MET A 86 9.02 -10.61 9.59
CA MET A 86 7.76 -11.37 9.67
C MET A 86 6.65 -10.76 8.81
N LYS A 87 6.59 -9.44 8.71
CA LYS A 87 5.65 -8.72 7.83
C LYS A 87 6.00 -8.91 6.35
N ALA A 88 7.28 -9.01 6.02
CA ALA A 88 7.72 -9.35 4.67
C ALA A 88 7.25 -10.76 4.29
N LEU A 89 7.45 -11.75 5.19
CA LEU A 89 6.96 -13.12 4.96
C LEU A 89 5.45 -13.18 4.78
N SER A 90 4.67 -12.39 5.54
CA SER A 90 3.21 -12.39 5.42
C SER A 90 2.75 -11.94 4.03
N TYR A 91 3.45 -11.00 3.38
CA TYR A 91 3.09 -10.52 2.04
C TYR A 91 3.25 -11.57 0.94
N SER A 92 4.06 -12.61 1.16
CA SER A 92 4.21 -13.70 0.18
C SER A 92 2.91 -14.43 -0.11
N GLY A 93 1.99 -14.47 0.88
CA GLY A 93 0.80 -15.33 0.82
C GLY A 93 1.12 -16.82 0.68
N ASN A 94 2.38 -17.23 0.89
CA ASN A 94 2.82 -18.60 0.66
C ASN A 94 2.71 -19.42 1.96
N PRO A 95 1.87 -20.47 2.00
CA PRO A 95 1.60 -21.24 3.22
C PRO A 95 2.84 -21.95 3.78
N LYS A 96 3.92 -22.11 2.99
CA LYS A 96 5.21 -22.63 3.45
C LYS A 96 5.70 -21.92 4.74
N TYR A 97 5.56 -20.60 4.81
CA TYR A 97 6.10 -19.81 5.92
C TYR A 97 5.20 -19.78 7.17
N ALA A 98 4.00 -20.37 7.09
CA ALA A 98 3.09 -20.43 8.22
C ALA A 98 3.69 -21.23 9.40
N ALA A 99 4.44 -22.30 9.12
CA ALA A 99 5.08 -23.09 10.16
C ALA A 99 6.10 -22.27 10.96
N THR A 100 6.94 -21.50 10.28
CA THR A 100 7.94 -20.64 10.92
C THR A 100 7.30 -19.57 11.80
N LEU A 101 6.32 -18.84 11.27
CA LEU A 101 5.62 -17.83 12.06
C LEU A 101 4.88 -18.45 13.26
N LYS A 102 4.29 -19.64 13.12
CA LYS A 102 3.64 -20.34 14.24
C LYS A 102 4.62 -20.80 15.30
N ASN A 103 5.79 -21.29 14.91
CA ASN A 103 6.84 -21.66 15.85
C ASN A 103 7.32 -20.44 16.65
N ILE A 104 7.46 -19.27 16.00
CA ILE A 104 7.82 -18.02 16.69
C ILE A 104 6.70 -17.55 17.63
N GLU A 105 5.43 -17.63 17.20
CA GLU A 105 4.28 -17.28 18.05
C GLU A 105 4.23 -18.12 19.33
N GLN A 106 4.49 -19.42 19.22
CA GLN A 106 4.34 -20.39 20.32
C GLN A 106 5.63 -20.59 21.14
N GLY A 107 6.77 -20.14 20.62
CA GLY A 107 8.09 -20.34 21.22
C GLY A 107 8.37 -19.43 22.42
N ASP A 108 9.58 -19.62 22.97
CA ASP A 108 10.10 -18.80 24.06
C ASP A 108 10.81 -17.55 23.53
N HIS A 109 10.04 -16.67 22.90
CA HIS A 109 10.52 -15.37 22.41
C HIS A 109 9.90 -14.22 23.19
N HIS A 110 10.50 -13.03 23.05
CA HIS A 110 9.98 -11.81 23.61
C HIS A 110 8.49 -11.60 23.25
N ARG A 111 7.67 -11.15 24.22
CA ARG A 111 6.20 -11.06 24.07
C ARG A 111 5.76 -10.30 22.80
N LYS A 112 6.48 -9.24 22.42
CA LYS A 112 6.19 -8.48 21.20
C LYS A 112 6.48 -9.27 19.92
N VAL A 113 7.57 -10.03 19.88
CA VAL A 113 7.96 -10.89 18.75
C VAL A 113 6.85 -11.91 18.48
N ARG A 114 6.37 -12.60 19.54
CA ARG A 114 5.23 -13.53 19.43
C ARG A 114 3.96 -12.85 18.93
N GLY A 115 3.70 -11.63 19.42
CA GLY A 115 2.57 -10.82 18.99
C GLY A 115 2.64 -10.39 17.51
N TYR A 116 3.83 -10.11 16.99
CA TYR A 116 4.03 -9.84 15.57
C TYR A 116 3.90 -11.10 14.72
N ALA A 117 4.43 -12.23 15.18
CA ALA A 117 4.30 -13.51 14.47
C ALA A 117 2.83 -13.90 14.29
N LYS A 118 2.01 -13.76 15.35
CA LYS A 118 0.56 -13.95 15.26
C LYS A 118 -0.10 -13.05 14.20
N LYS A 119 0.20 -11.76 14.20
CA LYS A 119 -0.36 -10.81 13.22
C LYS A 119 0.08 -11.15 11.80
N SER A 120 1.34 -11.55 11.63
CA SER A 120 1.89 -11.97 10.34
C SER A 120 1.26 -13.26 9.84
N LEU A 121 0.89 -14.20 10.71
CA LEU A 121 0.10 -15.39 10.32
C LEU A 121 -1.27 -14.99 9.77
N GLU A 122 -1.98 -14.08 10.46
CA GLU A 122 -3.27 -13.58 10.00
C GLU A 122 -3.14 -12.80 8.68
N GLU A 123 -2.07 -12.02 8.51
CA GLU A 123 -1.77 -11.36 7.23
C GLU A 123 -1.42 -12.35 6.13
N LEU A 124 -0.64 -13.40 6.42
CA LEU A 124 -0.24 -14.42 5.45
C LEU A 124 -1.47 -15.07 4.80
N GLN A 125 -2.45 -15.45 5.61
CA GLN A 125 -3.72 -16.02 5.13
C GLN A 125 -4.51 -15.04 4.25
N ARG A 126 -4.49 -13.74 4.58
CA ARG A 126 -5.11 -12.72 3.72
C ARG A 126 -4.37 -12.60 2.38
N PHE A 127 -3.05 -12.55 2.38
CA PHE A 127 -2.26 -12.45 1.15
C PHE A 127 -2.31 -13.72 0.30
N GLU A 128 -2.53 -14.90 0.90
CA GLU A 128 -2.81 -16.14 0.16
C GLU A 128 -4.05 -15.98 -0.73
N ILE A 129 -5.07 -15.28 -0.23
CA ILE A 129 -6.32 -14.98 -0.97
C ILE A 129 -6.13 -13.77 -1.90
N TRP A 130 -5.46 -12.72 -1.43
CA TRP A 130 -5.34 -11.46 -2.18
C TRP A 130 -4.34 -11.53 -3.34
N ASN A 131 -3.25 -12.29 -3.22
CA ASN A 131 -2.20 -12.36 -4.23
C ASN A 131 -2.73 -12.84 -5.60
N PRO A 132 -3.55 -13.91 -5.70
CA PRO A 132 -4.19 -14.29 -6.95
C PRO A 132 -5.13 -13.22 -7.54
N VAL A 133 -5.82 -12.45 -6.69
CA VAL A 133 -6.71 -11.36 -7.14
C VAL A 133 -5.90 -10.21 -7.75
N ILE A 134 -4.86 -9.74 -7.06
CA ILE A 134 -4.04 -8.62 -7.53
C ILE A 134 -3.22 -8.99 -8.76
N THR A 135 -2.75 -10.24 -8.87
CA THR A 135 -1.93 -10.70 -10.00
C THR A 135 -2.73 -11.20 -11.20
N ASN A 136 -4.07 -11.17 -11.15
CA ASN A 136 -4.90 -11.63 -12.26
C ASN A 136 -4.71 -10.77 -13.52
N ALA A 137 -3.88 -11.26 -14.44
CA ALA A 137 -3.54 -10.56 -15.68
C ALA A 137 -4.73 -10.42 -16.65
N ALA A 138 -5.78 -11.24 -16.51
CA ALA A 138 -6.96 -11.15 -17.37
C ALA A 138 -7.77 -9.86 -17.16
N THR A 139 -7.57 -9.17 -16.03
CA THR A 139 -8.24 -7.91 -15.70
C THR A 139 -7.34 -6.69 -15.89
N PHE A 140 -6.13 -6.88 -16.44
CA PHE A 140 -5.18 -5.81 -16.70
C PHE A 140 -5.62 -4.98 -17.90
N THR A 141 -5.47 -3.67 -17.77
CA THR A 141 -5.69 -2.71 -18.84
C THR A 141 -4.42 -2.53 -19.64
N GLU A 142 -4.51 -2.65 -20.96
CA GLU A 142 -3.40 -2.41 -21.88
C GLU A 142 -2.85 -0.97 -21.72
N GLY A 143 -1.53 -0.82 -21.84
CA GLY A 143 -0.85 0.47 -21.69
C GLY A 143 -0.60 0.92 -20.25
N GLN A 144 -1.17 0.24 -19.25
CA GLN A 144 -0.85 0.47 -17.84
C GLN A 144 0.31 -0.43 -17.39
N SER A 145 1.13 0.07 -16.46
CA SER A 145 2.19 -0.75 -15.86
C SER A 145 1.60 -1.93 -15.09
N GLN A 146 2.38 -2.99 -14.91
CA GLN A 146 1.96 -4.16 -14.12
C GLN A 146 1.53 -3.76 -12.71
N ARG A 147 2.32 -2.90 -12.04
CA ARG A 147 2.03 -2.44 -10.69
C ARG A 147 0.76 -1.60 -10.61
N THR A 148 0.53 -0.71 -11.59
CA THR A 148 -0.70 0.07 -11.68
C THR A 148 -1.90 -0.84 -11.89
N ASN A 149 -1.77 -1.86 -12.73
CA ASN A 149 -2.83 -2.86 -12.93
C ASN A 149 -3.12 -3.70 -11.68
N MET A 150 -2.09 -4.13 -10.94
CA MET A 150 -2.27 -4.86 -9.67
C MET A 150 -2.99 -4.01 -8.63
N LEU A 151 -2.63 -2.74 -8.52
CA LEU A 151 -3.28 -1.80 -7.62
C LEU A 151 -4.72 -1.53 -8.06
N ALA A 152 -4.98 -1.42 -9.37
CA ALA A 152 -6.32 -1.33 -9.92
C ALA A 152 -7.17 -2.55 -9.57
N ASN A 153 -6.62 -3.77 -9.65
CA ASN A 153 -7.31 -4.97 -9.22
C ASN A 153 -7.69 -4.92 -7.73
N GLY A 154 -6.76 -4.49 -6.87
CA GLY A 154 -7.04 -4.32 -5.45
C GLY A 154 -8.08 -3.24 -5.14
N LEU A 155 -8.14 -2.14 -5.91
CA LEU A 155 -9.16 -1.11 -5.75
C LEU A 155 -10.56 -1.57 -6.20
N LYS A 156 -10.61 -2.47 -7.20
CA LYS A 156 -11.85 -3.01 -7.78
C LYS A 156 -12.33 -4.30 -7.10
N SER A 157 -11.55 -4.88 -6.19
CA SER A 157 -11.86 -6.19 -5.61
C SER A 157 -13.18 -6.19 -4.82
N ASP A 158 -13.85 -7.33 -4.77
CA ASP A 158 -15.03 -7.53 -3.92
C ASP A 158 -14.68 -7.87 -2.45
N ASP A 159 -13.45 -7.58 -2.03
CA ASP A 159 -12.94 -7.72 -0.67
C ASP A 159 -12.65 -6.32 -0.09
N LEU A 160 -13.42 -5.92 0.94
CA LEU A 160 -13.27 -4.61 1.60
C LEU A 160 -11.87 -4.40 2.20
N GLY A 161 -11.24 -5.47 2.71
CA GLY A 161 -9.90 -5.41 3.28
C GLY A 161 -8.84 -5.10 2.24
N LEU A 162 -8.94 -5.72 1.05
CA LEU A 162 -8.06 -5.46 -0.08
C LEU A 162 -8.29 -4.07 -0.67
N MET A 163 -9.54 -3.63 -0.79
CA MET A 163 -9.87 -2.24 -1.15
C MET A 163 -9.21 -1.25 -0.18
N ALA A 164 -9.39 -1.47 1.13
CA ALA A 164 -8.81 -0.63 2.19
C ALA A 164 -7.28 -0.59 2.10
N ARG A 165 -6.65 -1.75 1.88
CA ARG A 165 -5.20 -1.86 1.76
C ARG A 165 -4.68 -1.07 0.56
N SER A 166 -5.36 -1.21 -0.57
CA SER A 166 -5.02 -0.58 -1.85
C SER A 166 -5.13 0.95 -1.79
N VAL A 167 -6.26 1.48 -1.32
CA VAL A 167 -6.45 2.93 -1.26
C VAL A 167 -5.54 3.61 -0.22
N ARG A 168 -5.29 2.95 0.93
CA ARG A 168 -4.36 3.48 1.93
C ARG A 168 -2.92 3.41 1.45
N TYR A 169 -2.57 2.40 0.67
CA TYR A 169 -1.29 2.34 -0.01
C TYR A 169 -1.09 3.55 -0.93
N MET A 170 -2.08 3.85 -1.79
CA MET A 170 -2.04 5.06 -2.63
C MET A 170 -1.86 6.33 -1.82
N ALA A 171 -2.62 6.49 -0.73
CA ALA A 171 -2.52 7.66 0.14
C ALA A 171 -1.11 7.84 0.73
N ASN A 172 -0.49 6.75 1.19
CA ASN A 172 0.85 6.77 1.76
C ASN A 172 1.92 7.08 0.71
N GLN A 173 1.76 6.57 -0.51
CA GLN A 173 2.67 6.81 -1.63
C GLN A 173 2.40 8.15 -2.33
N ARG A 174 1.36 8.89 -1.94
CA ARG A 174 0.87 10.09 -2.65
C ARG A 174 0.67 9.83 -4.14
N ASN A 175 0.20 8.64 -4.47
CA ASN A 175 -0.02 8.22 -5.85
C ASN A 175 -1.31 8.89 -6.35
N SER A 176 -1.16 9.70 -7.41
CA SER A 176 -2.26 10.39 -8.09
C SER A 176 -2.39 10.01 -9.56
N GLU A 177 -2.01 8.77 -9.90
CA GLU A 177 -2.13 8.25 -11.27
C GLU A 177 -3.57 8.40 -11.78
N PRO A 178 -3.80 9.11 -12.91
CA PRO A 178 -5.14 9.43 -13.38
C PRO A 178 -6.05 8.20 -13.56
N PHE A 179 -5.50 7.11 -14.09
CA PHE A 179 -6.23 5.84 -14.28
C PHE A 179 -6.77 5.26 -12.96
N LEU A 180 -5.98 5.30 -11.89
CA LEU A 180 -6.41 4.81 -10.57
C LEU A 180 -7.44 5.74 -9.94
N MET A 181 -7.31 7.05 -10.17
CA MET A 181 -8.29 8.03 -9.70
C MET A 181 -9.64 7.86 -10.41
N ASP A 182 -9.64 7.56 -11.71
CA ASP A 182 -10.87 7.28 -12.44
C ASP A 182 -11.56 5.99 -11.93
N ILE A 183 -10.78 4.97 -11.54
CA ILE A 183 -11.32 3.77 -10.87
C ILE A 183 -11.96 4.13 -9.53
N ILE A 184 -11.28 4.93 -8.70
CA ILE A 184 -11.82 5.38 -7.41
C ILE A 184 -13.08 6.22 -7.61
N ALA A 185 -13.12 7.10 -8.60
CA ALA A 185 -14.28 7.92 -8.92
C ALA A 185 -15.48 7.06 -9.32
N ALA A 186 -15.29 6.10 -10.24
CA ALA A 186 -16.34 5.16 -10.64
C ALA A 186 -16.88 4.35 -9.45
N GLU A 187 -15.99 3.90 -8.57
CA GLU A 187 -16.37 3.20 -7.33
C GLU A 187 -17.18 4.11 -6.39
N LEU A 188 -16.85 5.39 -6.28
CA LEU A 188 -17.59 6.34 -5.44
C LEU A 188 -18.93 6.76 -6.05
N GLU A 189 -19.06 6.75 -7.38
CA GLU A 189 -20.33 6.99 -8.07
C GLU A 189 -21.34 5.87 -7.83
N THR A 190 -20.86 4.62 -7.90
CA THR A 190 -21.70 3.42 -7.69
C THR A 190 -21.01 2.47 -6.70
N PRO A 191 -21.09 2.77 -5.38
CA PRO A 191 -20.34 2.03 -4.38
C PRO A 191 -20.88 0.62 -4.18
N ARG A 192 -20.10 -0.39 -4.59
CA ARG A 192 -20.54 -1.81 -4.57
C ARG A 192 -20.66 -2.39 -3.17
N LEU A 193 -19.75 -2.04 -2.27
CA LEU A 193 -19.62 -2.66 -0.93
C LEU A 193 -19.96 -1.70 0.22
N LEU A 194 -20.46 -0.49 -0.07
CA LEU A 194 -20.80 0.49 0.96
C LEU A 194 -22.09 0.11 1.67
N THR A 195 -22.01 -0.13 2.98
CA THR A 195 -23.18 -0.38 3.82
C THR A 195 -23.21 0.58 5.03
N GLN A 196 -24.17 0.40 5.94
CA GLN A 196 -24.27 1.20 7.16
C GLN A 196 -23.22 0.84 8.22
N ASP A 197 -22.48 -0.26 8.02
CA ASP A 197 -21.41 -0.65 8.92
C ASP A 197 -20.24 0.36 8.94
N ASN A 198 -19.45 0.30 9.99
CA ASN A 198 -18.37 1.25 10.24
C ASN A 198 -17.15 1.03 9.34
N GLU A 199 -16.90 -0.21 8.93
CA GLU A 199 -15.73 -0.62 8.18
C GLU A 199 -15.86 -0.19 6.73
N SER A 200 -16.96 -0.54 6.05
CA SER A 200 -17.19 -0.14 4.66
C SER A 200 -17.19 1.38 4.52
N GLN A 201 -17.86 2.11 5.43
CA GLN A 201 -17.84 3.57 5.43
C GLN A 201 -16.45 4.17 5.61
N ASP A 202 -15.56 3.51 6.37
CA ASP A 202 -14.17 3.96 6.52
C ASP A 202 -13.39 3.81 5.21
N VAL A 203 -13.56 2.68 4.52
CA VAL A 203 -12.93 2.42 3.21
C VAL A 203 -13.37 3.47 2.19
N TYR A 204 -14.67 3.70 2.04
CA TYR A 204 -15.17 4.70 1.09
C TYR A 204 -14.82 6.14 1.48
N ALA A 205 -14.67 6.44 2.77
CA ALA A 205 -14.12 7.73 3.21
C ALA A 205 -12.64 7.90 2.79
N TRP A 206 -11.85 6.82 2.80
CA TRP A 206 -10.49 6.85 2.25
C TRP A 206 -10.47 7.02 0.73
N TYR A 207 -11.36 6.35 0.00
CA TYR A 207 -11.52 6.56 -1.45
C TYR A 207 -11.80 8.03 -1.76
N ALA A 208 -12.78 8.63 -1.09
CA ALA A 208 -13.09 10.05 -1.30
C ALA A 208 -11.94 10.99 -0.93
N LYS A 209 -11.21 10.68 0.16
CA LYS A 209 -10.03 11.45 0.56
C LYS A 209 -8.90 11.36 -0.47
N VAL A 210 -8.61 10.16 -0.98
CA VAL A 210 -7.57 9.94 -1.99
C VAL A 210 -7.94 10.63 -3.29
N LEU A 211 -9.20 10.51 -3.73
CA LEU A 211 -9.69 11.21 -4.92
C LEU A 211 -9.56 12.73 -4.79
N ALA A 212 -9.98 13.30 -3.65
CA ALA A 212 -9.82 14.72 -3.38
C ALA A 212 -8.36 15.16 -3.35
N SER A 213 -7.45 14.30 -2.86
CA SER A 213 -6.02 14.62 -2.79
C SER A 213 -5.33 14.73 -4.16
N SER A 214 -5.99 14.28 -5.24
CA SER A 214 -5.52 14.53 -6.60
C SER A 214 -5.55 16.02 -6.98
N GLY A 215 -6.45 16.80 -6.37
CA GLY A 215 -6.67 18.21 -6.71
C GLY A 215 -7.28 18.44 -8.10
N ASP A 216 -7.66 17.37 -8.82
CA ASP A 216 -8.20 17.49 -10.17
C ASP A 216 -9.66 17.98 -10.13
N GLU A 217 -9.92 19.16 -10.72
CA GLU A 217 -11.23 19.80 -10.74
C GLU A 217 -12.32 18.92 -11.36
N LYS A 218 -11.99 17.92 -12.20
CA LYS A 218 -12.99 17.01 -12.78
C LYS A 218 -13.73 16.17 -11.72
N TYR A 219 -13.10 15.88 -10.59
CA TYR A 219 -13.70 15.06 -9.53
C TYR A 219 -14.47 15.88 -8.49
N LYS A 220 -14.31 17.21 -8.49
CA LYS A 220 -14.92 18.10 -7.49
C LYS A 220 -16.45 17.99 -7.43
N PRO A 221 -17.20 17.91 -8.56
CA PRO A 221 -18.65 17.74 -8.50
C PRO A 221 -19.09 16.45 -7.79
N LEU A 222 -18.40 15.33 -8.04
CA LEU A 222 -18.67 14.06 -7.36
C LEU A 222 -18.40 14.19 -5.86
N LEU A 223 -17.26 14.75 -5.48
CA LEU A 223 -16.90 14.97 -4.08
C LEU A 223 -17.90 15.90 -3.37
N GLN A 224 -18.39 16.95 -4.03
CA GLN A 224 -19.43 17.83 -3.49
C GLN A 224 -20.73 17.06 -3.22
N LYS A 225 -21.17 16.22 -4.16
CA LYS A 225 -22.33 15.33 -3.96
C LYS A 225 -22.15 14.42 -2.75
N LEU A 226 -20.96 13.83 -2.58
CA LEU A 226 -20.66 12.93 -1.46
C LEU A 226 -20.70 13.62 -0.09
N THR A 227 -20.56 14.95 0.00
CA THR A 227 -20.76 15.69 1.26
C THR A 227 -22.17 15.59 1.82
N LEU A 228 -23.14 15.23 0.97
CA LEU A 228 -24.55 15.03 1.32
C LEU A 228 -24.90 13.53 1.47
N SER A 229 -23.90 12.65 1.43
CA SER A 229 -24.09 11.21 1.56
C SER A 229 -24.80 10.86 2.88
N PRO A 230 -25.78 9.93 2.88
CA PRO A 230 -26.41 9.46 4.12
C PRO A 230 -25.42 8.71 5.02
N PHE A 231 -24.28 8.29 4.48
CA PHE A 231 -23.20 7.63 5.20
C PHE A 231 -22.32 8.69 5.89
N LYS A 232 -22.54 8.86 7.20
CA LYS A 232 -21.98 9.97 8.00
C LYS A 232 -20.46 10.11 7.86
N LYS A 233 -19.71 9.01 7.84
CA LYS A 233 -18.24 9.08 7.69
C LYS A 233 -17.85 9.56 6.30
N VAL A 234 -18.46 9.01 5.24
CA VAL A 234 -18.19 9.43 3.86
C VAL A 234 -18.46 10.93 3.71
N ALA A 235 -19.61 11.42 4.16
CA ALA A 235 -19.95 12.84 4.13
C ALA A 235 -18.95 13.71 4.90
N LYS A 236 -18.68 13.36 6.17
CA LYS A 236 -17.78 14.12 7.06
C LYS A 236 -16.36 14.20 6.49
N HIS A 237 -15.80 13.06 6.07
CA HIS A 237 -14.43 13.00 5.59
C HIS A 237 -14.27 13.63 4.21
N THR A 238 -15.27 13.50 3.34
CA THR A 238 -15.25 14.18 2.03
C THR A 238 -15.30 15.69 2.18
N LYS A 239 -16.17 16.22 3.07
CA LYS A 239 -16.21 17.67 3.36
C LYS A 239 -14.86 18.19 3.85
N LYS A 240 -14.20 17.45 4.75
CA LYS A 240 -12.86 17.80 5.24
C LYS A 240 -11.82 17.77 4.12
N ALA A 241 -11.86 16.75 3.25
CA ALA A 241 -10.90 16.61 2.16
C ALA A 241 -11.08 17.70 1.10
N LEU A 242 -12.32 18.03 0.73
CA LEU A 242 -12.60 19.15 -0.18
C LEU A 242 -11.99 20.45 0.32
N ALA A 243 -12.24 20.83 1.57
CA ALA A 243 -11.69 22.05 2.16
C ALA A 243 -10.15 22.07 2.28
N GLN A 244 -9.50 20.90 2.17
CA GLN A 244 -8.06 20.79 2.26
C GLN A 244 -7.38 20.89 0.88
N TYR A 245 -8.04 20.41 -0.18
CA TYR A 245 -7.42 20.23 -1.50
C TYR A 245 -7.99 21.11 -2.61
N TYR A 246 -9.13 21.77 -2.38
CA TYR A 246 -9.78 22.73 -3.29
C TYR A 246 -10.16 24.02 -2.57
#